data_AF-A0A7S1F964-F1
#
_entry.id   AF-A0A7S1F964-F1
#
_cell.length_a   1.000
_cell.length_b   1.000
_cell.length_c   1.000
_cell.angle_alpha   90.00
_cell.angle_beta   90.00
_cell.angle_gamma   90.00
#
_symmetry.space_group_name_H-M   'P 1'
#
loop_
_entity.id
_entity.type
_entity.pdbx_description
1 polymer ?
#
loop_
_entity_poly.entity_id
_entity_poly.type
_entity_poly.pdbx_seq_one_letter_code
_entity_poly.pdbx_strand_id
1 'polypeptide(L)'
;MEQFVELLWAHQVHGENAQLDRDVRWVLMEYREYPIYLVFDLDMIHLTTIDRKIIAGMVRRKLQEDVPKELLVSDFEKLFEDFPHASVKLRYKMRQLLQDRQQLLCDLRLNDIVDAEFTKTQVDVWDPMSVLNVEIVEATVRRHPLSIGKDRANQTHKKVGNQLNALRFGRGFAVQPMDANSGSFIGEAFKVSTVLKFFHPPGIRDRVTARIIGFREHIFTVSHGVCGDINAAAEWSFATLFQRVQAWLGVRMHTVHPDFVDSFWVRTRGGTGKATPHINMAEDVFAGLNVMNRGERSEHVSILEYEKGREVSFNSSSAQLYQKSAGMVGIWRSKDITEATTVMTT
;
A
#
# COMPACT_ATOMS: atom_id res chain seq x y z
N MET A 1 12.12 -12.48 13.30
CA MET A 1 11.72 -11.86 12.01
C MET A 1 10.89 -10.59 12.21
N GLU A 2 10.01 -10.55 13.21
CA GLU A 2 9.06 -9.44 13.46
C GLU A 2 9.71 -8.06 13.72
N GLN A 3 10.95 -8.01 14.23
CA GLN A 3 11.71 -6.77 14.36
C GLN A 3 12.24 -6.22 13.02
N PHE A 4 12.23 -7.05 11.97
CA PHE A 4 12.87 -6.75 10.68
C PHE A 4 11.87 -6.58 9.53
N VAL A 5 10.57 -6.77 9.79
CA VAL A 5 9.49 -6.68 8.78
C VAL A 5 8.39 -5.76 9.29
N GLU A 6 8.06 -4.73 8.53
CA GLU A 6 6.94 -3.85 8.80
C GLU A 6 5.79 -4.17 7.83
N LEU A 7 4.60 -4.47 8.37
CA LEU A 7 3.38 -4.61 7.56
C LEU A 7 2.64 -3.28 7.54
N LEU A 8 2.62 -2.62 6.38
CA LEU A 8 1.89 -1.38 6.14
C LEU A 8 0.63 -1.67 5.34
N TRP A 9 -0.53 -1.56 5.99
CA TRP A 9 -1.81 -1.64 5.34
C TRP A 9 -2.26 -0.25 4.89
N ALA A 10 -2.21 0.00 3.58
CA ALA A 10 -2.66 1.24 2.98
C ALA A 10 -4.00 1.02 2.26
N HIS A 11 -5.08 1.34 2.95
CA HIS A 11 -6.44 1.16 2.42
C HIS A 11 -7.25 2.45 2.63
N GLN A 12 -7.42 3.25 1.57
CA GLN A 12 -8.15 4.53 1.66
C GLN A 12 -9.57 4.52 1.05
N VAL A 13 -10.15 3.38 0.66
CA VAL A 13 -11.25 3.45 -0.32
C VAL A 13 -12.67 3.19 0.20
N HIS A 14 -12.92 2.48 1.29
CA HIS A 14 -14.32 2.24 1.74
C HIS A 14 -14.46 2.42 3.25
N GLY A 15 -15.14 3.49 3.66
CA GLY A 15 -15.41 3.84 5.05
C GLY A 15 -16.90 3.91 5.39
N GLU A 16 -17.76 3.14 4.71
CA GLU A 16 -19.22 3.26 4.93
C GLU A 16 -19.99 1.94 4.94
N ASN A 17 -19.34 0.78 4.77
CA ASN A 17 -20.05 -0.51 4.77
C ASN A 17 -19.43 -1.53 5.74
N ALA A 18 -19.85 -1.45 7.00
CA ALA A 18 -19.40 -2.32 8.09
C ALA A 18 -19.62 -3.82 7.83
N GLN A 19 -20.47 -4.21 6.88
CA GLN A 19 -20.65 -5.62 6.51
C GLN A 19 -19.49 -6.20 5.69
N LEU A 20 -18.63 -5.36 5.09
CA LEU A 20 -17.52 -5.79 4.23
C LEU A 20 -16.17 -5.94 4.96
N ASP A 21 -16.10 -5.60 6.26
CA ASP A 21 -14.83 -5.58 7.02
C ASP A 21 -14.59 -6.85 7.86
N ARG A 22 -15.33 -7.94 7.61
CA ARG A 22 -15.16 -9.21 8.35
C ARG A 22 -13.72 -9.73 8.27
N ASP A 23 -13.11 -9.63 7.10
CA ASP A 23 -11.75 -10.10 6.87
C ASP A 23 -10.73 -9.22 7.62
N VAL A 24 -10.97 -7.91 7.68
CA VAL A 24 -10.15 -6.97 8.47
C VAL A 24 -10.20 -7.32 9.94
N ARG A 25 -11.41 -7.56 10.48
CA ARG A 25 -11.61 -7.97 11.86
C ARG A 25 -10.87 -9.28 12.16
N TRP A 26 -10.96 -10.26 11.25
CA TRP A 26 -10.23 -11.52 11.41
C TRP A 26 -8.72 -11.31 11.44
N VAL A 27 -8.17 -10.54 10.50
CA VAL A 27 -6.72 -10.23 10.45
C VAL A 27 -6.25 -9.53 11.73
N LEU A 28 -6.97 -8.51 12.21
CA LEU A 28 -6.59 -7.79 13.43
C LEU A 28 -6.66 -8.68 14.68
N MET A 29 -7.54 -9.68 14.71
CA MET A 29 -7.69 -10.60 15.83
C MET A 29 -6.68 -11.74 15.82
N GLU A 30 -6.42 -12.30 14.64
CA GLU A 30 -5.47 -13.39 14.41
C GLU A 30 -4.03 -12.90 14.65
N TYR A 31 -3.70 -11.73 14.10
CA TYR A 31 -2.36 -11.14 14.17
C TYR A 31 -2.27 -10.03 15.21
N ARG A 32 -3.06 -10.11 16.28
CA ARG A 32 -3.14 -9.06 17.33
C ARG A 32 -1.83 -8.78 18.07
N GLU A 33 -0.90 -9.73 18.07
CA GLU A 33 0.42 -9.59 18.69
C GLU A 33 1.46 -9.02 17.71
N TYR A 34 1.14 -8.99 16.41
CA TYR A 34 2.02 -8.47 15.37
C TYR A 34 1.79 -6.96 15.20
N PRO A 35 2.86 -6.15 15.02
CA PRO A 35 2.71 -4.73 14.78
C PRO A 35 2.14 -4.47 13.38
N ILE A 36 0.82 -4.38 13.29
CA ILE A 36 0.09 -3.97 12.08
C ILE A 36 0.05 -2.45 12.04
N TYR A 37 0.55 -1.87 10.95
CA TYR A 37 0.49 -0.44 10.73
C TYR A 37 -0.57 -0.10 9.69
N LEU A 38 -1.40 0.90 9.98
CA LEU A 38 -2.39 1.43 9.05
C LEU A 38 -1.92 2.79 8.54
N VAL A 39 -2.03 3.01 7.23
CA VAL A 39 -1.68 4.29 6.61
C VAL A 39 -2.91 4.89 5.93
N PHE A 40 -3.25 6.12 6.29
CA PHE A 40 -4.35 6.86 5.69
C PHE A 40 -4.04 8.37 5.67
N ASP A 41 -4.96 9.13 5.09
CA ASP A 41 -4.86 10.58 4.91
C ASP A 41 -6.06 11.19 5.61
N LEU A 42 -5.83 12.28 6.33
CA LEU A 42 -6.79 12.91 7.19
C LEU A 42 -6.91 14.39 6.83
N ASP A 43 -8.13 14.85 6.63
CA ASP A 43 -8.45 16.27 6.63
C ASP A 43 -8.66 16.70 8.09
N MET A 44 -7.77 17.57 8.59
CA MET A 44 -7.75 18.03 9.98
C MET A 44 -8.79 19.13 10.25
N ILE A 45 -9.38 19.70 9.21
CA ILE A 45 -10.42 20.74 9.29
C ILE A 45 -11.81 20.10 9.19
N HIS A 46 -12.07 19.32 8.15
CA HIS A 46 -13.40 18.77 7.86
C HIS A 46 -13.61 17.37 8.46
N LEU A 47 -13.73 17.32 9.79
CA LEU A 47 -13.88 16.08 10.57
C LEU A 47 -15.35 15.68 10.75
N THR A 48 -15.89 14.93 9.78
CA THR A 48 -17.33 14.58 9.73
C THR A 48 -17.75 13.45 10.67
N THR A 49 -16.87 12.52 11.04
CA THR A 49 -17.19 11.35 11.88
C THR A 49 -16.50 11.42 13.25
N ILE A 50 -17.07 10.75 14.25
CA ILE A 50 -16.47 10.65 15.60
C ILE A 50 -15.08 10.01 15.53
N ASP A 51 -14.91 8.95 14.74
CA ASP A 51 -13.60 8.30 14.56
C ASP A 51 -12.54 9.27 14.02
N ARG A 52 -12.89 10.07 13.02
CA ARG A 52 -11.98 11.09 12.47
C ARG A 52 -11.62 12.13 13.51
N LYS A 53 -12.58 12.59 14.32
CA LYS A 53 -12.33 13.53 15.43
C LYS A 53 -11.38 12.95 16.47
N ILE A 54 -11.55 11.68 16.83
CA ILE A 54 -10.67 10.96 17.76
C ILE A 54 -9.25 10.86 17.20
N ILE A 55 -9.11 10.39 15.95
CA ILE A 55 -7.82 10.30 15.28
C ILE A 55 -7.16 11.68 15.20
N ALA A 56 -7.90 12.73 14.84
CA ALA A 56 -7.36 14.08 14.78
C ALA A 56 -6.85 14.56 16.16
N GLY A 57 -7.58 14.25 17.23
CA GLY A 57 -7.10 14.50 18.61
C GLY A 57 -5.79 13.77 18.90
N MET A 58 -5.67 12.50 18.50
CA MET A 58 -4.43 11.74 18.66
C MET A 58 -3.27 12.33 17.82
N VAL A 59 -3.55 12.78 16.58
CA VAL A 59 -2.55 13.43 15.72
C VAL A 59 -2.04 14.71 16.36
N ARG A 60 -2.94 15.56 16.88
CA ARG A 60 -2.57 16.80 17.58
C ARG A 60 -1.64 16.51 18.75
N ARG A 61 -2.01 15.55 19.61
CA ARG A 61 -1.19 15.12 20.74
C ARG A 61 0.18 14.62 20.29
N LYS A 62 0.22 13.74 19.28
CA LYS A 62 1.49 13.17 18.78
C LYS A 62 2.43 14.25 18.23
N LEU A 63 1.89 15.18 17.47
CA LEU A 63 2.69 16.29 16.93
C LEU A 63 3.18 17.24 18.05
N GLN A 64 2.41 17.45 19.12
CA GLN A 64 2.87 18.20 20.29
C GLN A 64 3.98 17.47 21.06
N GLU A 65 3.97 16.14 21.07
CA GLU A 65 5.02 15.31 21.68
C GLU A 65 6.30 15.29 20.82
N ASP A 66 6.16 15.23 19.49
CA ASP A 66 7.29 15.09 18.56
C ASP A 66 7.97 16.42 18.21
N VAL A 67 7.24 17.55 18.28
CA VAL A 67 7.81 18.88 17.97
C VAL A 67 8.49 19.46 19.21
N PRO A 68 9.79 19.82 19.12
CA PRO A 68 10.49 20.49 20.21
C PRO A 68 9.74 21.73 20.70
N LYS A 69 9.70 21.96 22.01
CA LYS A 69 8.94 23.08 22.60
C LYS A 69 9.33 24.45 22.06
N GLU A 70 10.57 24.59 21.58
CA GLU A 70 11.11 25.81 20.95
C GLU A 70 10.51 26.08 19.56
N LEU A 71 10.05 25.04 18.87
CA LEU A 71 9.43 25.10 17.55
C LEU A 71 7.91 24.99 17.59
N LEU A 72 7.33 24.78 18.78
CA LEU A 72 5.88 24.89 18.97
C LEU A 72 5.50 26.33 18.67
N VAL A 73 4.90 26.52 17.49
CA VAL A 73 4.23 27.76 17.12
C VAL A 73 3.40 28.20 18.31
N SER A 74 3.48 29.47 18.69
CA SER A 74 2.73 30.04 19.83
C SER A 74 1.22 29.79 19.75
N ASP A 75 0.74 29.38 18.58
CA ASP A 75 -0.60 28.93 18.29
C ASP A 75 -0.55 27.64 17.45
N PHE A 76 -0.62 26.49 18.13
CA PHE A 76 -0.61 25.17 17.48
C PHE A 76 -1.86 24.94 16.62
N GLU A 77 -2.95 25.68 16.86
CA GLU A 77 -4.17 25.61 16.05
C GLU A 77 -3.95 26.25 14.67
N LYS A 78 -3.15 27.32 14.58
CA LYS A 78 -2.76 27.92 13.28
C LYS A 78 -2.00 26.97 12.37
N LEU A 79 -1.32 25.96 12.92
CA LEU A 79 -0.63 24.95 12.12
C LEU A 79 -1.59 24.27 11.13
N PHE A 80 -2.81 23.96 11.56
CA PHE A 80 -3.78 23.28 10.71
C PHE A 80 -4.55 24.23 9.79
N GLU A 81 -4.49 25.55 10.02
CA GLU A 81 -4.93 26.54 9.04
C GLU A 81 -3.97 26.56 7.84
N ASP A 82 -2.66 26.53 8.09
CA ASP A 82 -1.63 26.51 7.03
C ASP A 82 -1.41 25.12 6.40
N PHE A 83 -1.65 24.06 7.18
CA PHE A 83 -1.43 22.66 6.82
C PHE A 83 -2.65 21.80 7.19
N PRO A 84 -3.77 21.93 6.45
CA PRO A 84 -5.05 21.32 6.80
C PRO A 84 -5.10 19.80 6.63
N HIS A 85 -4.09 19.16 6.03
CA HIS A 85 -4.09 17.72 5.80
C HIS A 85 -2.96 17.04 6.53
N ALA A 86 -3.16 15.78 6.93
CA ALA A 86 -2.14 14.96 7.58
C ALA A 86 -2.08 13.55 6.96
N SER A 87 -0.87 13.12 6.60
CA SER A 87 -0.60 11.70 6.38
C SER A 87 -0.24 11.05 7.71
N VAL A 88 -0.86 9.91 8.01
CA VAL A 88 -0.79 9.30 9.35
C VAL A 88 -0.43 7.82 9.24
N LYS A 89 0.56 7.39 10.04
CA LYS A 89 0.89 5.98 10.34
C LYS A 89 0.34 5.65 11.72
N LEU A 90 -0.68 4.80 11.77
CA LEU A 90 -1.20 4.21 12.99
C LEU A 90 -0.56 2.86 13.24
N ARG A 91 -0.42 2.47 14.50
CA ARG A 91 -0.22 1.08 14.91
C ARG A 91 -1.49 0.57 15.59
N TYR A 92 -1.91 -0.64 15.24
CA TYR A 92 -2.94 -1.34 15.99
C TYR A 92 -2.41 -1.68 17.39
N LYS A 93 -3.11 -1.19 18.41
CA LYS A 93 -2.82 -1.41 19.83
C LYS A 93 -4.12 -1.75 20.53
N MET A 94 -4.25 -3.03 20.82
CA MET A 94 -5.40 -3.57 21.54
C MET A 94 -5.51 -2.98 22.96
N ARG A 95 -6.65 -2.33 23.24
CA ARG A 95 -7.00 -1.78 24.56
C ARG A 95 -8.24 -2.49 25.11
N GLN A 96 -8.05 -3.66 25.70
CA GLN A 96 -9.17 -4.48 26.23
C GLN A 96 -9.79 -3.89 27.50
N LEU A 97 -8.97 -3.28 28.35
CA LEU A 97 -9.42 -2.75 29.63
C LEU A 97 -10.29 -1.51 29.39
N LEU A 98 -11.41 -1.43 30.11
CA LEU A 98 -12.29 -0.26 30.11
C LEU A 98 -11.53 1.01 30.54
N GLN A 99 -10.69 0.88 31.58
CA GLN A 99 -9.90 1.98 32.14
C GLN A 99 -8.96 2.59 31.10
N ASP A 100 -8.28 1.78 30.29
CA ASP A 100 -7.38 2.27 29.22
C ASP A 100 -8.14 3.08 28.17
N ARG A 101 -9.36 2.65 27.83
CA ARG A 101 -10.21 3.33 26.85
C ARG A 101 -10.76 4.65 27.38
N GLN A 102 -11.21 4.66 28.64
CA GLN A 102 -11.65 5.88 29.32
C GLN A 102 -10.51 6.88 29.52
N GLN A 103 -9.34 6.40 29.95
CA GLN A 103 -8.15 7.24 30.14
C GLN A 103 -7.72 7.89 28.83
N LEU A 104 -7.76 7.17 27.71
CA LEU A 104 -7.46 7.72 26.40
C LEU A 104 -8.39 8.87 26.02
N LEU A 105 -9.71 8.75 26.26
CA LEU A 105 -10.66 9.82 25.97
C LEU A 105 -10.45 11.05 26.87
N CYS A 106 -10.17 10.82 28.16
CA CYS A 106 -9.82 11.87 29.10
C CYS A 106 -8.54 12.61 28.67
N ASP A 107 -7.49 11.87 28.32
CA ASP A 107 -6.22 12.42 27.86
C ASP A 107 -6.38 13.28 26.60
N LEU A 108 -7.21 12.84 25.66
CA LEU A 108 -7.48 13.56 24.42
C LEU A 108 -8.44 14.73 24.60
N ARG A 109 -9.05 14.89 25.79
CA ARG A 109 -10.10 15.87 26.09
C ARG A 109 -11.29 15.76 25.15
N LEU A 110 -11.68 14.54 24.81
CA LEU A 110 -12.75 14.25 23.85
C LEU A 110 -14.05 13.76 24.49
N ASN A 111 -14.14 13.74 25.83
CA ASN A 111 -15.33 13.26 26.55
C ASN A 111 -16.62 13.98 26.13
N ASP A 112 -16.53 15.26 25.75
CA ASP A 112 -17.67 16.08 25.32
C ASP A 112 -18.04 15.88 23.84
N ILE A 113 -17.17 15.23 23.06
CA ILE A 113 -17.35 15.01 21.60
C ILE A 113 -17.95 13.63 21.32
N VAL A 114 -17.74 12.68 22.23
CA VAL A 114 -18.20 11.31 22.13
C VAL A 114 -19.66 11.25 22.59
N ASP A 115 -20.55 10.70 21.77
CA ASP A 115 -21.96 10.54 22.12
C ASP A 115 -22.21 9.29 23.00
N ALA A 116 -23.42 9.20 23.55
CA ALA A 116 -23.82 8.09 24.42
C ALA A 116 -23.82 6.75 23.67
N GLU A 117 -24.07 6.76 22.36
CA GLU A 117 -24.08 5.56 21.52
C GLU A 117 -22.67 5.01 21.31
N PHE A 118 -21.71 5.86 20.97
CA PHE A 118 -20.29 5.50 20.84
C PHE A 118 -19.75 5.02 22.18
N THR A 119 -20.09 5.68 23.29
CA THR A 119 -19.68 5.25 24.63
C THR A 119 -20.14 3.82 24.88
N LYS A 120 -21.43 3.54 24.67
CA LYS A 120 -22.01 2.21 24.89
C LYS A 120 -21.39 1.13 24.00
N THR A 121 -21.08 1.46 22.75
CA THR A 121 -20.66 0.47 21.72
C THR A 121 -19.16 0.26 21.63
N GLN A 122 -18.36 1.29 21.88
CA GLN A 122 -16.90 1.31 21.65
C GLN A 122 -16.09 1.46 22.94
N VAL A 123 -16.63 2.14 23.96
CA VAL A 123 -15.95 2.39 25.25
C VAL A 123 -16.33 1.34 26.28
N ASP A 124 -17.63 1.13 26.52
CA ASP A 124 -18.12 0.19 27.53
C ASP A 124 -17.95 -1.26 27.04
N VAL A 125 -18.38 -1.50 25.80
CA VAL A 125 -18.18 -2.78 25.11
C VAL A 125 -16.90 -2.75 24.31
N TRP A 126 -16.09 -3.81 24.40
CA TRP A 126 -14.86 -3.91 23.62
C TRP A 126 -15.15 -4.38 22.19
N ASP A 127 -14.79 -3.53 21.23
CA ASP A 127 -14.83 -3.82 19.80
C ASP A 127 -13.39 -3.82 19.24
N PRO A 128 -12.89 -4.92 18.65
CA PRO A 128 -11.56 -4.94 18.02
C PRO A 128 -11.41 -3.92 16.88
N MET A 129 -12.50 -3.57 16.17
CA MET A 129 -12.46 -2.58 15.09
C MET A 129 -12.48 -1.13 15.59
N SER A 130 -12.54 -0.92 16.90
CA SER A 130 -12.60 0.41 17.49
C SER A 130 -11.41 1.26 17.11
N VAL A 131 -11.66 2.53 16.79
CA VAL A 131 -10.63 3.58 16.71
C VAL A 131 -9.86 3.76 18.03
N LEU A 132 -10.43 3.31 19.14
CA LEU A 132 -9.73 3.29 20.43
C LEU A 132 -8.65 2.21 20.50
N ASN A 133 -8.55 1.30 19.53
CA ASN A 133 -7.49 0.29 19.45
C ASN A 133 -6.36 0.68 18.50
N VAL A 134 -6.18 1.98 18.24
CA VAL A 134 -5.03 2.46 17.46
C VAL A 134 -4.22 3.50 18.23
N GLU A 135 -2.98 3.69 17.82
CA GLU A 135 -2.12 4.77 18.30
C GLU A 135 -1.35 5.39 17.13
N ILE A 136 -1.09 6.69 17.22
CA ILE A 136 -0.35 7.41 16.19
C ILE A 136 1.14 7.17 16.43
N VAL A 137 1.80 6.58 15.43
CA VAL A 137 3.24 6.33 15.46
C VAL A 137 3.98 7.47 14.80
N GLU A 138 3.50 7.92 13.64
CA GLU A 138 4.10 8.99 12.86
C GLU A 138 2.99 9.78 12.18
N ALA A 139 3.09 11.11 12.20
CA ALA A 139 2.17 11.99 11.49
C ALA A 139 2.95 13.08 10.78
N THR A 140 2.50 13.45 9.58
CA THR A 140 3.12 14.52 8.79
C THR A 140 2.04 15.43 8.23
N VAL A 141 2.05 16.70 8.65
CA VAL A 141 1.12 17.72 8.17
C VAL A 141 1.54 18.27 6.82
N ARG A 142 0.56 18.70 6.03
CA ARG A 142 0.73 19.06 4.62
C ARG A 142 -0.37 20.00 4.18
N ARG A 143 -0.01 20.91 3.26
CA ARG A 143 -0.88 22.00 2.80
C ARG A 143 -1.99 21.52 1.86
N HIS A 144 -1.68 20.56 1.00
CA HIS A 144 -2.60 20.08 -0.02
C HIS A 144 -3.12 18.69 0.33
N PRO A 145 -4.33 18.30 -0.08
CA PRO A 145 -4.82 16.94 0.10
C PRO A 145 -4.00 15.94 -0.73
N LEU A 146 -4.09 14.65 -0.43
CA LEU A 146 -3.58 13.65 -1.34
C LEU A 146 -4.57 13.62 -2.48
N SER A 147 -4.10 13.57 -3.71
CA SER A 147 -4.99 13.46 -4.87
C SER A 147 -5.62 12.05 -4.99
N ILE A 148 -5.72 11.29 -3.89
CA ILE A 148 -6.20 9.89 -3.82
C ILE A 148 -7.66 9.91 -3.36
N GLY A 149 -8.61 9.49 -4.20
CA GLY A 149 -10.01 9.48 -3.77
C GLY A 149 -11.04 9.35 -4.89
N LYS A 150 -12.33 9.44 -4.50
CA LYS A 150 -13.50 9.36 -5.40
C LYS A 150 -13.80 10.67 -6.12
N ASP A 151 -13.20 11.78 -5.71
CA ASP A 151 -13.56 13.10 -6.23
C ASP A 151 -13.04 13.29 -7.65
N ARG A 152 -13.98 13.51 -8.59
CA ARG A 152 -13.78 13.33 -10.04
C ARG A 152 -12.75 14.30 -10.66
N ALA A 153 -12.33 15.33 -9.93
CA ALA A 153 -11.32 16.29 -10.38
C ALA A 153 -9.88 15.80 -10.16
N ASN A 154 -9.62 14.92 -9.19
CA ASN A 154 -8.27 14.46 -8.85
C ASN A 154 -8.08 12.99 -9.24
N GLN A 155 -7.68 12.84 -10.50
CA GLN A 155 -7.46 11.60 -11.22
C GLN A 155 -6.19 10.89 -10.74
N THR A 156 -6.08 10.38 -9.50
CA THR A 156 -5.00 9.44 -9.17
C THR A 156 -5.43 7.98 -9.06
N HIS A 157 -4.54 7.09 -9.53
CA HIS A 157 -4.76 5.66 -9.49
C HIS A 157 -4.82 5.17 -8.04
N LYS A 158 -5.93 4.54 -7.64
CA LYS A 158 -6.21 4.19 -6.23
C LYS A 158 -5.12 3.31 -5.61
N LYS A 159 -4.68 2.26 -6.32
CA LYS A 159 -3.69 1.30 -5.82
C LYS A 159 -2.32 1.97 -5.60
N VAL A 160 -1.77 2.59 -6.64
CA VAL A 160 -0.45 3.24 -6.54
C VAL A 160 -0.49 4.48 -5.64
N GLY A 161 -1.59 5.23 -5.62
CA GLY A 161 -1.77 6.32 -4.66
C GLY A 161 -1.58 5.83 -3.21
N ASN A 162 -2.26 4.74 -2.84
CA ASN A 162 -2.12 4.13 -1.53
C ASN A 162 -0.68 3.66 -1.26
N GLN A 163 -0.05 2.97 -2.23
CA GLN A 163 1.33 2.51 -2.09
C GLN A 163 2.32 3.67 -1.91
N LEU A 164 2.17 4.76 -2.68
CA LEU A 164 3.03 5.94 -2.59
C LEU A 164 2.83 6.68 -1.26
N ASN A 165 1.61 6.71 -0.73
CA ASN A 165 1.36 7.24 0.61
C ASN A 165 2.06 6.37 1.67
N ALA A 166 1.91 5.04 1.59
CA ALA A 166 2.55 4.09 2.49
C ALA A 166 4.09 4.15 2.45
N LEU A 167 4.65 4.33 1.26
CA LEU A 167 6.09 4.32 1.03
C LEU A 167 6.85 5.39 1.84
N ARG A 168 6.17 6.48 2.23
CA ARG A 168 6.73 7.54 3.09
C ARG A 168 7.06 7.03 4.49
N PHE A 169 6.28 6.07 4.97
CA PHE A 169 6.33 5.56 6.34
C PHE A 169 7.11 4.25 6.50
N GLY A 170 7.36 3.54 5.39
CA GLY A 170 8.19 2.33 5.42
C GLY A 170 9.64 2.68 5.68
N ARG A 171 10.31 1.99 6.59
CA ARG A 171 11.74 2.26 6.92
C ARG A 171 12.68 1.12 6.48
N GLY A 172 12.13 0.00 6.00
CA GLY A 172 12.89 -1.16 5.55
C GLY A 172 13.81 -0.92 4.34
N PHE A 173 14.79 -1.80 4.16
CA PHE A 173 15.74 -1.75 3.03
C PHE A 173 15.13 -2.20 1.69
N ALA A 174 14.10 -3.05 1.76
CA ALA A 174 13.31 -3.51 0.63
C ALA A 174 11.83 -3.25 0.89
N VAL A 175 11.07 -3.02 -0.17
CA VAL A 175 9.61 -2.84 -0.14
C VAL A 175 9.01 -3.92 -1.02
N GLN A 176 7.94 -4.55 -0.54
CA GLN A 176 7.18 -5.54 -1.28
C GLN A 176 5.72 -5.09 -1.36
N PRO A 177 5.27 -4.51 -2.48
CA PRO A 177 3.86 -4.22 -2.68
C PRO A 177 3.10 -5.55 -2.88
N MET A 178 2.10 -5.82 -2.04
CA MET A 178 1.26 -7.01 -2.14
C MET A 178 -0.20 -6.61 -2.25
N ASP A 179 -0.94 -7.28 -3.13
CA ASP A 179 -2.40 -7.15 -3.15
C ASP A 179 -3.01 -8.01 -2.04
N ALA A 180 -4.22 -7.67 -1.61
CA ALA A 180 -4.91 -8.40 -0.53
C ALA A 180 -5.22 -9.87 -0.85
N ASN A 181 -5.24 -10.24 -2.13
CA ASN A 181 -5.44 -11.61 -2.60
C ASN A 181 -4.13 -12.37 -2.89
N SER A 182 -3.00 -11.86 -2.37
CA SER A 182 -1.70 -12.51 -2.43
C SER A 182 -1.35 -13.14 -1.09
N GLY A 183 -0.73 -14.32 -1.14
CA GLY A 183 -0.32 -15.08 0.05
C GLY A 183 1.01 -15.77 -0.18
N SER A 184 1.47 -16.52 0.82
CA SER A 184 2.65 -17.36 0.70
C SER A 184 2.63 -18.45 1.76
N PHE A 185 3.19 -19.62 1.43
CA PHE A 185 3.45 -20.65 2.43
C PHE A 185 4.54 -20.19 3.38
N ILE A 186 4.43 -20.55 4.66
CA ILE A 186 5.44 -20.19 5.67
C ILE A 186 6.88 -20.62 5.28
N GLY A 187 7.02 -21.71 4.52
CA GLY A 187 8.30 -22.20 4.01
C GLY A 187 9.01 -21.21 3.06
N GLU A 188 8.25 -20.43 2.30
CA GLU A 188 8.77 -19.41 1.38
C GLU A 188 9.31 -18.19 2.13
N ALA A 189 8.72 -17.85 3.28
CA ALA A 189 9.18 -16.75 4.13
C ALA A 189 10.65 -16.92 4.55
N PHE A 190 11.12 -18.15 4.79
CA PHE A 190 12.52 -18.42 5.11
C PHE A 190 13.48 -18.12 3.95
N LYS A 191 12.99 -18.16 2.70
CA LYS A 191 13.79 -17.91 1.50
C LYS A 191 13.94 -16.42 1.19
N VAL A 192 13.07 -15.56 1.74
CA VAL A 192 13.08 -14.11 1.52
C VAL A 192 14.45 -13.51 1.82
N SER A 193 15.09 -13.91 2.92
CA SER A 193 16.45 -13.45 3.25
C SER A 193 17.51 -13.78 2.18
N THR A 194 17.37 -14.91 1.49
CA THR A 194 18.24 -15.32 0.39
C THR A 194 17.92 -14.53 -0.88
N VAL A 195 16.63 -14.32 -1.17
CA VAL A 195 16.18 -13.52 -2.31
C VAL A 195 16.68 -12.09 -2.21
N LEU A 196 16.61 -11.47 -1.03
CA LEU A 196 17.05 -10.10 -0.82
C LEU A 196 18.56 -9.89 -1.04
N LYS A 197 19.38 -10.96 -0.98
CA LYS A 197 20.80 -10.89 -1.34
C LYS A 197 21.03 -10.66 -2.83
N PHE A 198 20.05 -10.87 -3.70
CA PHE A 198 20.18 -10.54 -5.12
C PHE A 198 20.22 -9.03 -5.39
N PHE A 199 19.88 -8.19 -4.41
CA PHE A 199 20.18 -6.75 -4.48
C PHE A 199 21.69 -6.47 -4.39
N HIS A 200 22.43 -7.32 -3.67
CA HIS A 200 23.87 -7.21 -3.39
C HIS A 200 24.56 -8.57 -3.52
N PRO A 201 24.78 -9.07 -4.75
CA PRO A 201 25.34 -10.39 -4.98
C PRO A 201 26.75 -10.51 -4.38
N PRO A 202 27.14 -11.73 -3.96
CA PRO A 202 28.46 -11.98 -3.38
C PRO A 202 29.58 -11.46 -4.28
N GLY A 203 30.52 -10.73 -3.69
CA GLY A 203 31.67 -10.14 -4.41
C GLY A 203 31.48 -8.68 -4.85
N ILE A 204 30.27 -8.12 -4.74
CA ILE A 204 29.99 -6.70 -5.04
C ILE A 204 29.39 -6.06 -3.78
N ARG A 205 30.25 -5.56 -2.89
CA ARG A 205 29.81 -5.04 -1.58
C ARG A 205 29.29 -3.60 -1.62
N ASP A 206 29.75 -2.78 -2.58
CA ASP A 206 29.52 -1.34 -2.55
C ASP A 206 28.47 -0.85 -3.55
N ARG A 207 27.74 -1.78 -4.20
CA ARG A 207 26.74 -1.41 -5.21
C ARG A 207 25.55 -2.34 -5.19
N VAL A 208 24.36 -1.73 -5.18
CA VAL A 208 23.10 -2.42 -5.49
C VAL A 208 23.10 -2.76 -6.98
N THR A 209 22.97 -4.04 -7.32
CA THR A 209 23.05 -4.53 -8.72
C THR A 209 21.69 -4.69 -9.40
N ALA A 210 20.62 -4.79 -8.62
CA ALA A 210 19.25 -4.89 -9.09
C ALA A 210 18.37 -3.89 -8.34
N ARG A 211 17.33 -3.34 -8.96
CA ARG A 211 16.35 -2.47 -8.27
C ARG A 211 15.05 -3.18 -7.97
N ILE A 212 14.76 -4.22 -8.74
CA ILE A 212 13.56 -5.04 -8.61
C ILE A 212 13.98 -6.49 -8.71
N ILE A 213 13.51 -7.32 -7.79
CA ILE A 213 13.72 -8.77 -7.79
C ILE A 213 12.35 -9.42 -7.87
N GLY A 214 12.05 -9.97 -9.04
CA GLY A 214 10.85 -10.75 -9.26
C GLY A 214 11.04 -12.23 -9.04
N PHE A 215 9.93 -12.92 -8.91
CA PHE A 215 9.88 -14.35 -8.68
C PHE A 215 8.57 -14.93 -9.21
N ARG A 216 8.33 -16.22 -8.98
CA ARG A 216 7.20 -16.95 -9.56
C ARG A 216 5.93 -16.77 -8.72
N GLU A 217 4.78 -16.92 -9.35
CA GLU A 217 3.50 -16.98 -8.65
C GLU A 217 2.81 -18.32 -8.87
N HIS A 218 2.16 -18.81 -7.83
CA HIS A 218 1.27 -19.95 -7.85
C HIS A 218 -0.19 -19.46 -7.82
N ILE A 219 -0.98 -19.78 -8.84
CA ILE A 219 -2.39 -19.40 -8.91
C ILE A 219 -3.25 -20.45 -8.20
N PHE A 220 -3.66 -20.18 -6.96
CA PHE A 220 -4.44 -21.13 -6.16
C PHE A 220 -5.89 -21.30 -6.67
N THR A 221 -6.39 -20.38 -7.50
CA THR A 221 -7.71 -20.50 -8.12
C THR A 221 -7.74 -21.41 -9.36
N VAL A 222 -6.65 -22.11 -9.67
CA VAL A 222 -6.56 -23.07 -10.79
C VAL A 222 -7.67 -24.12 -10.78
N SER A 223 -8.10 -24.58 -9.60
CA SER A 223 -9.14 -25.61 -9.46
C SER A 223 -10.56 -25.09 -9.67
N HIS A 224 -10.75 -23.79 -9.86
CA HIS A 224 -12.07 -23.14 -9.94
C HIS A 224 -12.56 -23.05 -11.39
N GLY A 225 -12.67 -24.21 -12.04
CA GLY A 225 -13.21 -24.36 -13.39
C GLY A 225 -12.22 -23.96 -14.51
N VAL A 226 -12.70 -24.06 -15.76
CA VAL A 226 -11.87 -23.90 -16.97
C VAL A 226 -11.24 -22.51 -17.07
N CYS A 227 -11.95 -21.46 -16.66
CA CYS A 227 -11.39 -20.11 -16.66
C CYS A 227 -10.24 -19.95 -15.64
N GLY A 228 -10.38 -20.57 -14.46
CA GLY A 228 -9.32 -20.62 -13.45
C GLY A 228 -8.08 -21.35 -13.97
N ASP A 229 -8.28 -22.49 -14.62
CA ASP A 229 -7.21 -23.30 -15.23
C ASP A 229 -6.44 -22.52 -16.31
N ILE A 230 -7.16 -21.91 -17.26
CA ILE A 230 -6.55 -21.09 -18.33
C ILE A 230 -5.76 -19.91 -17.74
N ASN A 231 -6.32 -19.19 -16.77
CA ASN A 231 -5.63 -18.05 -16.15
C ASN A 231 -4.38 -18.50 -15.37
N ALA A 232 -4.46 -19.64 -14.69
CA ALA A 232 -3.33 -20.23 -13.98
C ALA A 232 -2.22 -20.65 -14.94
N ALA A 233 -2.54 -21.32 -16.04
CA ALA A 233 -1.58 -21.71 -17.07
C ALA A 233 -0.93 -20.51 -17.76
N ALA A 234 -1.74 -19.49 -18.09
CA ALA A 234 -1.25 -18.24 -18.65
C ALA A 234 -0.28 -17.53 -17.70
N GLU A 235 -0.62 -17.48 -16.40
CA GLU A 235 0.26 -16.83 -15.43
C GLU A 235 1.51 -17.63 -15.10
N TRP A 236 1.41 -18.95 -15.01
CA TRP A 236 2.58 -19.79 -14.85
C TRP A 236 3.56 -19.56 -16.00
N SER A 237 3.06 -19.51 -17.24
CA SER A 237 3.90 -19.27 -18.41
C SER A 237 4.56 -17.88 -18.34
N PHE A 238 3.78 -16.85 -18.01
CA PHE A 238 4.26 -15.48 -17.89
C PHE A 238 5.29 -15.31 -16.76
N ALA A 239 4.92 -15.67 -15.54
CA ALA A 239 5.73 -15.51 -14.32
C ALA A 239 7.00 -16.39 -14.30
N THR A 240 7.10 -17.38 -15.18
CA THR A 240 8.29 -18.24 -15.30
C THR A 240 9.08 -17.97 -16.55
N LEU A 241 8.69 -18.53 -17.70
CA LEU A 241 9.45 -18.51 -18.94
C LEU A 241 9.67 -17.08 -19.44
N PHE A 242 8.59 -16.28 -19.54
CA PHE A 242 8.70 -14.92 -20.07
C PHE A 242 9.51 -14.01 -19.14
N GLN A 243 9.23 -14.03 -17.84
CA GLN A 243 9.96 -13.19 -16.88
C GLN A 243 11.46 -13.55 -16.80
N ARG A 244 11.83 -14.84 -16.93
CA ARG A 244 13.24 -15.27 -17.02
C ARG A 244 13.92 -14.72 -18.27
N VAL A 245 13.28 -14.84 -19.44
CA VAL A 245 13.83 -14.35 -20.70
C VAL A 245 13.95 -12.82 -20.66
N GLN A 246 12.94 -12.12 -20.15
CA GLN A 246 12.98 -10.66 -20.01
C GLN A 246 14.07 -10.19 -19.06
N ALA A 247 14.30 -10.90 -17.94
CA ALA A 247 15.38 -10.59 -17.01
C ALA A 247 16.75 -10.76 -17.70
N TRP A 248 16.92 -11.86 -18.44
CA TRP A 248 18.15 -12.13 -19.20
C TRP A 248 18.43 -11.06 -20.26
N LEU A 249 17.40 -10.58 -20.95
CA LEU A 249 17.49 -9.49 -21.93
C LEU A 249 17.62 -8.10 -21.29
N GLY A 250 17.48 -7.97 -19.96
CA GLY A 250 17.48 -6.68 -19.26
C GLY A 250 16.22 -5.84 -19.50
N VAL A 251 15.13 -6.45 -19.98
CA VAL A 251 13.86 -5.78 -20.31
C VAL A 251 12.71 -6.16 -19.37
N ARG A 252 13.03 -6.79 -18.24
CA ARG A 252 12.04 -7.19 -17.24
C ARG A 252 11.38 -5.96 -16.60
N MET A 253 10.06 -5.97 -16.63
CA MET A 253 9.23 -4.96 -15.97
C MET A 253 8.61 -5.50 -14.68
N HIS A 254 8.29 -4.60 -13.77
CA HIS A 254 7.45 -4.89 -12.60
C HIS A 254 5.99 -4.94 -13.02
N THR A 255 5.36 -6.11 -12.99
CA THR A 255 4.01 -6.29 -13.57
C THR A 255 3.08 -6.95 -12.57
N VAL A 256 2.43 -6.18 -11.70
CA VAL A 256 1.36 -6.62 -10.76
C VAL A 256 1.77 -7.77 -9.79
N HIS A 257 2.98 -8.30 -9.94
CA HIS A 257 3.58 -9.35 -9.11
C HIS A 257 4.16 -8.75 -7.83
N PRO A 258 4.20 -9.49 -6.71
CA PRO A 258 4.72 -9.03 -5.44
C PRO A 258 6.26 -8.98 -5.41
N ASP A 259 6.88 -8.35 -6.42
CA ASP A 259 8.32 -8.20 -6.51
C ASP A 259 8.88 -7.43 -5.29
N PHE A 260 10.11 -7.76 -4.90
CA PHE A 260 10.86 -6.91 -3.98
C PHE A 260 11.47 -5.74 -4.74
N VAL A 261 11.37 -4.54 -4.17
CA VAL A 261 11.93 -3.31 -4.72
C VAL A 261 12.90 -2.70 -3.72
N ASP A 262 14.06 -2.22 -4.19
CA ASP A 262 15.00 -1.45 -3.39
C ASP A 262 14.31 -0.20 -2.84
N SER A 263 14.22 -0.12 -1.51
CA SER A 263 13.45 0.92 -0.84
C SER A 263 14.07 2.31 -0.97
N PHE A 264 15.40 2.42 -1.00
CA PHE A 264 16.06 3.71 -1.19
C PHE A 264 15.83 4.21 -2.62
N TRP A 265 15.96 3.31 -3.59
CA TRP A 265 15.74 3.63 -4.99
C TRP A 265 14.29 4.07 -5.25
N VAL A 266 13.31 3.29 -4.82
CA VAL A 266 11.90 3.55 -5.14
C VAL A 266 11.39 4.86 -4.53
N ARG A 267 11.89 5.23 -3.35
CA ARG A 267 11.57 6.52 -2.70
C ARG A 267 12.11 7.73 -3.46
N THR A 268 13.27 7.59 -4.09
CA THR A 268 13.98 8.72 -4.72
C THR A 268 13.79 8.78 -6.23
N ARG A 269 13.29 7.70 -6.87
CA ARG A 269 13.29 7.55 -8.34
C ARG A 269 11.91 7.31 -8.97
N GLY A 270 10.86 7.77 -8.32
CA GLY A 270 9.53 7.86 -8.94
C GLY A 270 8.51 6.83 -8.49
N GLY A 271 8.77 6.12 -7.37
CA GLY A 271 7.80 5.27 -6.71
C GLY A 271 7.62 3.89 -7.33
N THR A 272 6.66 3.13 -6.78
CA THR A 272 6.32 1.76 -7.19
C THR A 272 5.50 1.70 -8.49
N GLY A 273 5.04 2.85 -8.99
CA GLY A 273 4.27 2.95 -10.22
C GLY A 273 3.86 4.39 -10.51
N LYS A 274 3.03 4.60 -11.53
CA LYS A 274 2.51 5.93 -11.90
C LYS A 274 1.04 6.07 -11.60
N ALA A 275 0.71 7.00 -10.70
CA ALA A 275 -0.65 7.19 -10.22
C ALA A 275 -1.57 7.95 -11.19
N THR A 276 -1.41 7.86 -12.52
CA THR A 276 -2.26 8.62 -13.48
C THR A 276 -3.19 7.67 -14.25
N PRO A 277 -4.45 7.47 -13.81
CA PRO A 277 -5.31 6.36 -14.20
C PRO A 277 -5.83 6.44 -15.64
N HIS A 278 -5.89 7.63 -16.25
CA HIS A 278 -6.36 7.79 -17.64
C HIS A 278 -5.28 7.56 -18.69
N ILE A 279 -4.01 7.65 -18.27
CA ILE A 279 -2.82 7.54 -19.13
C ILE A 279 -2.18 6.17 -18.90
N ASN A 280 -2.05 5.78 -17.63
CA ASN A 280 -1.31 4.60 -17.20
C ASN A 280 -2.28 3.52 -16.73
N MET A 281 -2.79 2.71 -17.66
CA MET A 281 -3.71 1.61 -17.33
C MET A 281 -3.02 0.42 -16.64
N ALA A 282 -1.70 0.29 -16.78
CA ALA A 282 -0.89 -0.61 -15.94
C ALA A 282 0.18 0.20 -15.24
N GLU A 283 -0.18 0.71 -14.07
CA GLU A 283 0.58 1.66 -13.28
C GLU A 283 1.91 1.09 -12.76
N ASP A 284 1.95 -0.20 -12.43
CA ASP A 284 3.10 -0.89 -11.82
C ASP A 284 4.27 -1.03 -12.81
N VAL A 285 3.97 -1.14 -14.12
CA VAL A 285 4.99 -1.32 -15.18
C VAL A 285 6.00 -0.19 -15.23
N PHE A 286 5.59 0.99 -14.82
CA PHE A 286 6.42 2.18 -14.83
C PHE A 286 7.58 2.11 -13.85
N ALA A 287 7.49 1.31 -12.78
CA ALA A 287 8.65 1.03 -11.95
C ALA A 287 9.72 0.29 -12.76
N GLY A 288 9.34 -0.74 -13.51
CA GLY A 288 10.24 -1.46 -14.41
C GLY A 288 10.83 -0.56 -15.51
N LEU A 289 10.01 0.29 -16.12
CA LEU A 289 10.48 1.25 -17.13
C LEU A 289 11.48 2.26 -16.56
N ASN A 290 11.25 2.76 -15.35
CA ASN A 290 12.19 3.66 -14.68
C ASN A 290 13.53 2.98 -14.39
N VAL A 291 13.54 1.68 -14.06
CA VAL A 291 14.76 0.90 -13.89
C VAL A 291 15.50 0.78 -15.23
N MET A 292 14.80 0.34 -16.28
CA MET A 292 15.37 0.18 -17.62
C MET A 292 15.94 1.50 -18.17
N ASN A 293 15.16 2.58 -18.12
CA ASN A 293 15.55 3.89 -18.66
C ASN A 293 16.76 4.49 -17.95
N ARG A 294 17.14 3.97 -16.78
CA ARG A 294 18.31 4.40 -16.02
C ARG A 294 19.51 3.49 -16.20
N GLY A 295 19.43 2.49 -17.07
CA GLY A 295 20.47 1.48 -17.25
C GLY A 295 20.65 0.59 -16.01
N GLU A 296 19.61 0.48 -15.19
CA GLU A 296 19.59 -0.37 -13.99
C GLU A 296 18.88 -1.70 -14.33
N ARG A 297 18.96 -2.68 -13.41
CA ARG A 297 18.49 -4.05 -13.69
C ARG A 297 17.29 -4.47 -12.84
N SER A 298 16.41 -5.22 -13.47
CA SER A 298 15.34 -5.98 -12.84
C SER A 298 15.66 -7.46 -12.98
N GLU A 299 15.91 -8.13 -11.86
CA GLU A 299 16.28 -9.55 -11.82
C GLU A 299 15.05 -10.44 -11.64
N HIS A 300 15.19 -11.72 -11.99
CA HIS A 300 14.17 -12.74 -11.74
C HIS A 300 14.80 -13.99 -11.11
N VAL A 301 14.23 -14.45 -10.00
CA VAL A 301 14.69 -15.64 -9.29
C VAL A 301 13.58 -16.68 -9.20
N SER A 302 13.93 -17.96 -9.32
CA SER A 302 12.96 -19.06 -9.26
C SER A 302 12.87 -19.74 -7.90
N ILE A 303 13.66 -19.30 -6.92
CA ILE A 303 13.73 -19.92 -5.59
C ILE A 303 12.51 -19.61 -4.71
N LEU A 304 11.81 -18.51 -4.98
CA LEU A 304 10.65 -18.03 -4.23
C LEU A 304 9.39 -18.15 -5.07
N GLU A 305 8.28 -18.45 -4.40
CA GLU A 305 6.97 -18.54 -5.02
C GLU A 305 5.87 -18.03 -4.08
N TYR A 306 5.05 -17.10 -4.56
CA TYR A 306 3.91 -16.59 -3.78
C TYR A 306 2.59 -17.03 -4.39
N GLU A 307 1.59 -17.18 -3.55
CA GLU A 307 0.23 -17.49 -3.98
C GLU A 307 -0.50 -16.23 -4.45
N LYS A 308 -1.33 -16.39 -5.47
CA LYS A 308 -2.13 -15.30 -6.05
C LYS A 308 -3.52 -15.78 -6.44
N GLY A 309 -4.54 -15.09 -5.94
CA GLY A 309 -5.92 -15.30 -6.37
C GLY A 309 -6.15 -14.64 -7.73
N ARG A 310 -6.75 -15.38 -8.68
CA ARG A 310 -7.16 -14.85 -9.99
C ARG A 310 -8.64 -15.03 -10.23
N GLU A 311 -9.17 -14.14 -11.05
CA GLU A 311 -10.56 -14.13 -11.47
C GLU A 311 -10.93 -15.44 -12.18
N VAL A 312 -12.14 -15.92 -11.91
CA VAL A 312 -12.65 -17.20 -12.43
C VAL A 312 -13.87 -17.03 -13.33
N SER A 313 -14.39 -15.80 -13.42
CA SER A 313 -15.49 -15.48 -14.34
C SER A 313 -14.96 -15.27 -15.76
N PHE A 314 -15.72 -15.68 -16.77
CA PHE A 314 -15.29 -15.61 -18.17
C PHE A 314 -14.95 -14.17 -18.61
N ASN A 315 -15.79 -13.19 -18.27
CA ASN A 315 -15.59 -11.80 -18.66
C ASN A 315 -14.34 -11.20 -18.00
N SER A 316 -14.16 -11.40 -16.69
CA SER A 316 -12.99 -10.90 -15.97
C SER A 316 -11.70 -11.60 -16.44
N SER A 317 -11.76 -12.91 -16.69
CA SER A 317 -10.64 -13.71 -17.21
C SER A 317 -10.21 -13.22 -18.59
N SER A 318 -11.17 -12.97 -19.48
CA SER A 318 -10.89 -12.47 -20.84
C SER A 318 -10.21 -11.10 -20.81
N ALA A 319 -10.68 -10.19 -19.96
CA ALA A 319 -10.06 -8.88 -19.79
C ALA A 319 -8.61 -8.97 -19.28
N GLN A 320 -8.34 -9.88 -18.34
CA GLN A 320 -6.99 -10.11 -17.82
C GLN A 320 -6.05 -10.70 -18.89
N LEU A 321 -6.50 -11.72 -19.63
CA LEU A 321 -5.71 -12.31 -20.71
C LEU A 321 -5.41 -11.30 -21.80
N TYR A 322 -6.38 -10.44 -22.15
CA TYR A 322 -6.16 -9.31 -23.05
C TYR A 322 -5.07 -8.38 -22.53
N GLN A 323 -5.11 -7.96 -21.26
CA GLN A 323 -4.06 -7.08 -20.70
C GLN A 323 -2.66 -7.71 -20.77
N LYS A 324 -2.54 -9.01 -20.49
CA LYS A 324 -1.25 -9.72 -20.57
C LYS A 324 -0.76 -9.87 -22.01
N SER A 325 -1.65 -10.26 -22.92
CA SER A 325 -1.32 -10.52 -24.33
C SER A 325 -1.10 -9.26 -25.16
N ALA A 326 -1.82 -8.16 -24.85
CA ALA A 326 -1.58 -6.85 -25.46
C ALA A 326 -0.18 -6.30 -25.11
N GLY A 327 0.48 -6.92 -24.12
CA GLY A 327 1.82 -6.60 -23.69
C GLY A 327 1.96 -5.13 -23.35
N MET A 328 3.16 -4.61 -23.57
CA MET A 328 3.45 -3.19 -23.43
C MET A 328 2.55 -2.33 -24.33
N VAL A 329 2.28 -2.74 -25.58
CA VAL A 329 1.57 -1.92 -26.59
C VAL A 329 0.15 -1.50 -26.15
N GLY A 330 -0.60 -2.37 -25.48
CA GLY A 330 -1.92 -2.01 -24.93
C GLY A 330 -1.87 -1.13 -23.67
N ILE A 331 -0.71 -1.06 -23.02
CA ILE A 331 -0.47 -0.36 -21.75
C ILE A 331 0.04 1.07 -21.99
N TRP A 332 0.77 1.32 -23.08
CA TRP A 332 1.27 2.65 -23.46
C TRP A 332 0.17 3.50 -24.12
N ARG A 333 -0.77 4.02 -23.34
CA ARG A 333 -1.41 5.29 -23.73
C ARG A 333 -0.56 6.41 -23.14
N SER A 334 0.53 6.81 -23.82
CA SER A 334 1.30 7.96 -23.34
C SER A 334 0.44 9.22 -23.43
N LYS A 335 0.72 10.19 -22.54
CA LYS A 335 0.14 11.54 -22.61
C LYS A 335 0.30 12.11 -24.02
N ASP A 336 1.46 11.88 -24.64
CA ASP A 336 1.78 12.38 -25.98
C ASP A 336 0.91 11.76 -27.07
N ILE A 337 0.54 10.47 -26.98
CA ILE A 337 -0.39 9.83 -27.93
C ILE A 337 -1.81 10.37 -27.72
N THR A 338 -2.25 10.56 -26.47
CA THR A 338 -3.56 11.14 -26.15
C THR A 338 -3.64 12.59 -26.61
N GLU A 339 -2.63 13.43 -26.32
CA GLU A 339 -2.58 14.82 -26.79
C GLU A 339 -2.45 14.88 -28.31
N ALA A 340 -1.62 14.07 -28.95
CA ALA A 340 -1.52 14.02 -30.41
C ALA A 340 -2.85 13.62 -31.09
N THR A 341 -3.60 12.67 -30.52
CA THR A 341 -4.93 12.30 -31.05
C THR A 341 -5.99 13.36 -30.76
N THR A 342 -5.86 14.14 -29.70
CA THR A 342 -6.79 15.23 -29.37
C THR A 342 -6.52 16.48 -30.24
N VAL A 343 -5.27 16.72 -30.62
CA VAL A 343 -4.86 17.83 -31.51
C VAL A 343 -5.15 17.51 -32.98
N MET A 344 -5.30 16.24 -33.37
CA MET A 344 -5.73 15.86 -34.73
C MET A 344 -7.25 16.00 -34.98
N THR A 345 -8.04 16.38 -33.97
CA THR A 345 -9.49 16.60 -34.07
C THR A 345 -9.91 18.08 -34.10
N THR A 346 -9.07 18.96 -34.64
CA THR A 346 -9.45 20.35 -34.97
C THR A 346 -9.22 20.66 -36.43
#